data_AF-A0A7W1UPW1-F1
#
_entry.id   AF-A0A7W1UPW1-F1
#
_cell.length_a   1.000
_cell.length_b   1.000
_cell.length_c   1.000
_cell.angle_alpha   90.00
_cell.angle_beta   90.00
_cell.angle_gamma   90.00
#
_symmetry.space_group_name_H-M   'P 1'
#
loop_
_entity.id
_entity.type
_entity.pdbx_description
1 polymer ?
#
loop_
_entity_poly.entity_id
_entity_poly.type
_entity_poly.pdbx_seq_one_letter_code
_entity_poly.pdbx_strand_id
1 'polypeptide(L)'
;AYDSDPVPFSFTKWQYRQGTREAVLFSNYQNKKVEGFINVKDLIEFVKHDDYEHKVQVSKETWYNFFPTKNMSIPVDSATVINNGTVPKSLANRIVKSIDWTPTGNYLQKNDVMILDLLAQNNWKRPIYFAATAPADSYLNLAPYLQLEGFAYRLVPVKQNEQESQQETRVATDIMYDNYMNKFVWGNMEKKGTYLDNVFLTSCVINTRQRAGTLASVLVEEGKKDKAIKVLDRCLEVTPFENCPVDATLYSITLAYYQAGANDKANALSKTLFENYENNIRYIYSLGREKIASYGSDMKQAQGIMEQLLSFANFFKQDALAKEYEARYIKIVQEYNLPTPQRGARQ
;
A
#
# COMPACT_ATOMS: atom_id res chain seq x y z
N ALA A 1 -22.00 0.55 -9.52
CA ALA A 1 -21.90 -0.56 -8.54
C ALA A 1 -23.28 -1.14 -8.24
N TYR A 2 -24.27 -0.29 -7.93
CA TYR A 2 -25.65 -0.72 -7.67
C TYR A 2 -26.31 -1.48 -8.83
N ASP A 3 -25.93 -1.20 -10.08
CA ASP A 3 -26.48 -1.89 -11.27
C ASP A 3 -25.62 -3.05 -11.79
N SER A 4 -24.53 -3.42 -11.11
CA SER A 4 -23.69 -4.53 -11.59
C SER A 4 -24.26 -5.88 -11.17
N ASP A 5 -24.09 -6.89 -12.02
CA ASP A 5 -24.42 -8.28 -11.69
C ASP A 5 -23.84 -8.70 -10.32
N PRO A 6 -24.51 -9.60 -9.59
CA PRO A 6 -23.99 -10.12 -8.34
C PRO A 6 -22.63 -10.80 -8.55
N VAL A 7 -21.78 -10.74 -7.52
CA VAL A 7 -20.57 -11.56 -7.50
C VAL A 7 -21.00 -13.03 -7.55
N PRO A 8 -20.39 -13.87 -8.42
CA PRO A 8 -20.83 -15.24 -8.63
C PRO A 8 -20.37 -16.18 -7.49
N PHE A 9 -20.62 -15.83 -6.23
CA PHE A 9 -20.33 -16.69 -5.10
C PHE A 9 -21.07 -18.02 -5.23
N SER A 10 -20.36 -19.12 -4.95
CA SER A 10 -20.90 -20.47 -5.05
C SER A 10 -21.41 -21.01 -3.72
N PHE A 11 -21.12 -20.34 -2.61
CA PHE A 11 -21.73 -20.64 -1.30
C PHE A 11 -23.19 -20.19 -1.24
N THR A 12 -24.03 -21.04 -0.67
CA THR A 12 -25.40 -20.67 -0.30
C THR A 12 -25.43 -19.88 1.02
N LYS A 13 -26.49 -19.12 1.28
CA LYS A 13 -26.69 -18.35 2.52
C LYS A 13 -26.44 -19.16 3.80
N TRP A 14 -26.84 -20.42 3.82
CA TRP A 14 -26.69 -21.30 4.98
C TRP A 14 -25.24 -21.70 5.23
N GLN A 15 -24.38 -21.66 4.21
CA GLN A 15 -22.99 -22.07 4.33
C GLN A 15 -22.07 -20.95 4.82
N TYR A 16 -22.49 -19.68 4.77
CA TYR A 16 -21.71 -18.53 5.26
C TYR A 16 -22.39 -17.71 6.37
N ARG A 17 -23.62 -18.04 6.78
CA ARG A 17 -24.28 -17.35 7.91
C ARG A 17 -23.47 -17.48 9.20
N GLN A 18 -23.81 -16.64 10.19
CA GLN A 18 -23.21 -16.72 11.52
C GLN A 18 -23.35 -18.14 12.11
N GLY A 19 -22.25 -18.64 12.67
CA GLY A 19 -22.13 -19.98 13.25
C GLY A 19 -21.72 -21.07 12.23
N THR A 20 -21.44 -20.73 10.98
CA THR A 20 -21.05 -21.70 9.94
C THR A 20 -19.75 -21.28 9.29
N ARG A 21 -18.75 -22.18 9.25
CA ARG A 21 -17.41 -21.93 8.66
C ARG A 21 -16.75 -20.64 9.17
N GLU A 22 -16.88 -20.34 10.48
CA GLU A 22 -16.21 -19.19 11.10
C GLU A 22 -14.68 -19.31 11.04
N ALA A 23 -14.20 -20.55 11.14
CA ALA A 23 -12.83 -20.93 10.84
C ALA A 23 -12.84 -22.18 9.96
N VAL A 24 -11.92 -22.24 9.01
CA VAL A 24 -11.62 -23.43 8.21
C VAL A 24 -10.17 -23.81 8.48
N LEU A 25 -9.96 -24.99 9.05
CA LEU A 25 -8.62 -25.44 9.43
C LEU A 25 -7.86 -25.99 8.23
N PHE A 26 -6.57 -26.28 8.42
CA PHE A 26 -5.80 -27.09 7.49
C PHE A 26 -5.48 -28.44 8.14
N SER A 27 -5.82 -29.54 7.46
CA SER A 27 -5.58 -30.89 7.96
C SER A 27 -5.38 -31.86 6.80
N ASN A 28 -4.71 -32.99 7.02
CA ASN A 28 -4.61 -34.04 6.01
C ASN A 28 -5.98 -34.70 5.80
N TYR A 29 -6.33 -34.97 4.54
CA TYR A 29 -7.55 -35.73 4.23
C TYR A 29 -7.24 -37.23 4.28
N GLN A 30 -8.01 -38.00 5.05
CA GLN A 30 -7.82 -39.45 5.22
C GLN A 30 -6.37 -39.84 5.61
N ASN A 31 -5.72 -39.03 6.47
CA ASN A 31 -4.32 -39.17 6.87
C ASN A 31 -3.29 -39.13 5.72
N LYS A 32 -3.69 -38.66 4.53
CA LYS A 32 -2.81 -38.47 3.37
C LYS A 32 -2.51 -36.99 3.20
N LYS A 33 -1.22 -36.68 3.06
CA LYS A 33 -0.76 -35.35 2.69
C LYS A 33 -1.04 -35.14 1.21
N VAL A 34 -1.74 -34.07 0.86
CA VAL A 34 -1.93 -33.67 -0.53
C VAL A 34 -0.64 -33.00 -1.03
N GLU A 35 -0.09 -33.51 -2.12
CA GLU A 35 1.11 -32.97 -2.77
C GLU A 35 0.74 -31.96 -3.87
N GLY A 36 1.65 -31.02 -4.15
CA GLY A 36 1.46 -30.00 -5.18
C GLY A 36 0.52 -28.86 -4.77
N PHE A 37 0.18 -28.01 -5.74
CA PHE A 37 -0.81 -26.95 -5.63
C PHE A 37 -2.15 -27.41 -6.20
N ILE A 38 -3.24 -27.10 -5.50
CA ILE A 38 -4.60 -27.52 -5.87
C ILE A 38 -5.41 -26.33 -6.32
N ASN A 39 -6.21 -26.51 -7.37
CA ASN A 39 -7.10 -25.46 -7.86
C ASN A 39 -8.06 -25.03 -6.73
N VAL A 40 -8.11 -23.73 -6.45
CA VAL A 40 -9.01 -23.18 -5.41
C VAL A 40 -10.47 -23.55 -5.66
N LYS A 41 -10.89 -23.72 -6.92
CA LYS A 41 -12.24 -24.20 -7.23
C LYS A 41 -12.54 -25.57 -6.60
N ASP A 42 -11.59 -26.50 -6.64
CA ASP A 42 -11.76 -27.84 -6.08
C ASP A 42 -11.73 -27.79 -4.55
N LEU A 43 -10.88 -26.94 -3.98
CA LEU A 43 -10.82 -26.71 -2.53
C LEU A 43 -12.14 -26.12 -2.00
N ILE A 44 -12.72 -25.16 -2.72
CA ILE A 44 -14.01 -24.56 -2.37
C ILE A 44 -15.14 -25.58 -2.46
N GLU A 45 -15.13 -26.46 -3.47
CA GLU A 45 -16.12 -27.52 -3.55
C GLU A 45 -15.97 -28.52 -2.39
N PHE A 46 -14.74 -28.88 -2.02
CA PHE A 46 -14.46 -29.72 -0.86
C PHE A 46 -14.99 -29.11 0.45
N VAL A 47 -14.71 -27.84 0.73
CA VAL A 47 -15.06 -27.22 2.03
C VAL A 47 -16.56 -26.96 2.19
N LYS A 48 -17.33 -26.98 1.10
CA LYS A 48 -18.80 -26.84 1.12
C LYS A 48 -19.53 -28.04 1.71
N HIS A 49 -18.88 -29.19 1.78
CA HIS A 49 -19.45 -30.38 2.40
C HIS A 49 -19.56 -30.20 3.92
N ASP A 50 -20.65 -30.72 4.49
CA ASP A 50 -20.97 -30.59 5.92
C ASP A 50 -20.95 -31.93 6.67
N ASP A 51 -20.60 -33.02 5.98
CA ASP A 51 -20.40 -34.34 6.56
C ASP A 51 -19.09 -34.45 7.38
N TYR A 52 -18.96 -35.55 8.11
CA TYR A 52 -17.82 -35.78 9.00
C TYR A 52 -16.50 -36.09 8.27
N GLU A 53 -16.52 -36.47 6.98
CA GLU A 53 -15.27 -36.70 6.22
C GLU A 53 -14.60 -35.37 5.83
N HIS A 54 -15.38 -34.29 5.74
CA HIS A 54 -14.93 -32.95 5.40
C HIS A 54 -14.78 -32.03 6.62
N LYS A 55 -14.84 -32.61 7.82
CA LYS A 55 -14.69 -31.93 9.10
C LYS A 55 -13.64 -32.60 9.97
N VAL A 56 -12.97 -31.80 10.78
CA VAL A 56 -12.06 -32.24 11.82
C VAL A 56 -12.66 -31.96 13.19
N GLN A 57 -12.63 -32.97 14.05
CA GLN A 57 -13.05 -32.82 15.44
C GLN A 57 -11.93 -32.14 16.22
N VAL A 58 -12.22 -30.99 16.83
CA VAL A 58 -11.25 -30.25 17.66
C VAL A 58 -11.53 -30.40 19.16
N SER A 59 -12.76 -30.79 19.51
CA SER A 59 -13.18 -31.08 20.87
C SER A 59 -14.34 -32.08 20.83
N LYS A 60 -14.79 -32.57 22.00
CA LYS A 60 -15.85 -33.59 22.11
C LYS A 60 -17.08 -33.29 21.25
N GLU A 61 -17.48 -32.01 21.12
CA GLU A 61 -18.69 -31.61 20.40
C GLU A 61 -18.43 -30.54 19.31
N THR A 62 -17.16 -30.20 19.07
CA THR A 62 -16.80 -29.13 18.12
C THR A 62 -16.10 -29.71 16.90
N TRP A 63 -16.66 -29.40 15.73
CA TRP A 63 -16.17 -29.82 14.43
C TRP A 63 -15.98 -28.60 13.54
N TYR A 64 -14.85 -28.54 12.83
CA TYR A 64 -14.57 -27.48 11.87
C TYR A 64 -14.37 -28.07 10.49
N ASN A 65 -14.86 -27.38 9.46
CA ASN A 65 -14.46 -27.68 8.09
C ASN A 65 -12.94 -27.46 7.94
N PHE A 66 -12.34 -28.13 6.97
CA PHE A 66 -10.92 -27.95 6.69
C PHE A 66 -10.63 -27.93 5.20
N PHE A 67 -9.47 -27.40 4.83
CA PHE A 67 -8.85 -27.64 3.54
C PHE A 67 -7.77 -28.72 3.67
N PRO A 68 -7.67 -29.65 2.70
CA PRO A 68 -6.71 -30.75 2.75
C PRO A 68 -5.25 -30.33 2.51
N THR A 69 -5.03 -29.07 2.11
CA THR A 69 -3.71 -28.47 1.88
C THR A 69 -3.79 -26.94 1.98
N LYS A 70 -2.64 -26.30 2.21
CA LYS A 70 -2.47 -24.84 2.08
C LYS A 70 -2.05 -24.43 0.66
N ASN A 71 -1.62 -25.35 -0.19
CA ASN A 71 -1.06 -25.01 -1.49
C ASN A 71 -2.19 -24.80 -2.51
N MET A 72 -2.42 -23.53 -2.84
CA MET A 72 -3.54 -23.06 -3.67
C MET A 72 -3.07 -22.62 -5.05
N SER A 73 -3.88 -22.89 -6.07
CA SER A 73 -3.63 -22.51 -7.45
C SER A 73 -4.88 -21.90 -8.10
N ILE A 74 -4.67 -20.90 -8.94
CA ILE A 74 -5.68 -20.42 -9.89
C ILE A 74 -5.09 -20.53 -11.29
N PRO A 75 -5.69 -21.32 -12.21
CA PRO A 75 -5.24 -21.38 -13.59
C PRO A 75 -5.47 -20.04 -14.29
N VAL A 76 -4.57 -19.71 -15.22
CA VAL A 76 -4.60 -18.47 -15.98
C VAL A 76 -4.77 -18.80 -17.46
N ASP A 77 -5.84 -18.29 -18.05
CA ASP A 77 -5.95 -18.23 -19.51
C ASP A 77 -5.32 -16.93 -20.01
N SER A 78 -4.12 -17.05 -20.59
CA SER A 78 -3.35 -15.91 -21.10
C SER A 78 -4.11 -15.13 -22.17
N ALA A 79 -4.91 -15.79 -23.00
CA ALA A 79 -5.72 -15.14 -24.02
C ALA A 79 -6.78 -14.24 -23.38
N THR A 80 -7.53 -14.75 -22.38
CA THR A 80 -8.54 -13.97 -21.65
C THR A 80 -7.94 -12.73 -20.98
N VAL A 81 -6.85 -12.89 -20.22
CA VAL A 81 -6.29 -11.78 -19.42
C VAL A 81 -5.61 -10.69 -20.27
N ILE A 82 -5.14 -11.04 -21.48
CA ILE A 82 -4.67 -10.05 -22.47
C ILE A 82 -5.87 -9.35 -23.12
N ASN A 83 -6.86 -10.12 -23.59
CA ASN A 83 -7.98 -9.59 -24.36
C ASN A 83 -8.88 -8.65 -23.54
N ASN A 84 -9.04 -8.93 -22.25
CA ASN A 84 -9.85 -8.10 -21.35
C ASN A 84 -9.06 -6.96 -20.67
N GLY A 85 -7.77 -6.80 -20.99
CA GLY A 85 -6.93 -5.74 -20.43
C GLY A 85 -6.52 -5.93 -18.97
N THR A 86 -6.60 -7.15 -18.42
CA THR A 86 -6.05 -7.47 -17.09
C THR A 86 -4.53 -7.40 -17.09
N VAL A 87 -3.89 -7.83 -18.18
CA VAL A 87 -2.46 -7.69 -18.39
C VAL A 87 -2.21 -6.91 -19.67
N PRO A 88 -1.45 -5.80 -19.64
CA PRO A 88 -1.09 -5.08 -20.85
C PRO A 88 -0.19 -5.95 -21.75
N LYS A 89 -0.29 -5.77 -23.07
CA LYS A 89 0.48 -6.55 -24.06
C LYS A 89 1.99 -6.52 -23.81
N SER A 90 2.52 -5.43 -23.27
CA SER A 90 3.95 -5.30 -22.90
C SER A 90 4.41 -6.29 -21.84
N LEU A 91 3.49 -6.87 -21.06
CA LEU A 91 3.78 -7.86 -20.02
C LEU A 91 3.34 -9.28 -20.41
N ALA A 92 2.94 -9.51 -21.67
CA ALA A 92 2.44 -10.81 -22.11
C ALA A 92 3.42 -11.97 -21.81
N ASN A 93 4.72 -11.73 -21.99
CA ASN A 93 5.77 -12.74 -21.73
C ASN A 93 5.99 -13.05 -20.24
N ARG A 94 5.38 -12.28 -19.33
CA ARG A 94 5.48 -12.49 -17.88
C ARG A 94 4.24 -13.15 -17.29
N ILE A 95 3.24 -13.48 -18.13
CA ILE A 95 2.02 -14.14 -17.67
C ILE A 95 2.36 -15.56 -17.21
N VAL A 96 2.03 -15.85 -15.96
CA VAL A 96 2.20 -17.20 -15.40
C VAL A 96 1.07 -18.12 -15.87
N LYS A 97 1.33 -19.43 -15.96
CA LYS A 97 0.29 -20.43 -16.30
C LYS A 97 -0.76 -20.58 -15.18
N SER A 98 -0.33 -20.39 -13.95
CA SER A 98 -1.17 -20.38 -12.75
C SER A 98 -0.60 -19.42 -11.72
N ILE A 99 -1.48 -18.82 -10.93
CA ILE A 99 -1.09 -18.15 -9.69
C ILE A 99 -1.05 -19.23 -8.61
N ASP A 100 0.15 -19.59 -8.19
CA ASP A 100 0.38 -20.56 -7.12
C ASP A 100 0.85 -19.84 -5.86
N TRP A 101 0.20 -20.10 -4.72
CA TRP A 101 0.52 -19.49 -3.43
C TRP A 101 0.11 -20.37 -2.25
N THR A 102 0.59 -19.99 -1.06
CA THR A 102 0.28 -20.66 0.20
C THR A 102 -0.09 -19.58 1.23
N PRO A 103 -1.32 -19.51 1.75
CA PRO A 103 -1.68 -18.54 2.77
C PRO A 103 -0.97 -18.85 4.09
N THR A 104 -0.80 -17.82 4.91
CA THR A 104 -0.18 -17.90 6.23
C THR A 104 -1.19 -18.37 7.29
N GLY A 105 -0.70 -18.74 8.47
CA GLY A 105 -1.55 -19.18 9.59
C GLY A 105 -1.97 -20.66 9.52
N ASN A 106 -2.70 -21.12 10.53
CA ASN A 106 -3.15 -22.52 10.67
C ASN A 106 -4.63 -22.74 10.37
N TYR A 107 -5.34 -21.67 10.06
CA TYR A 107 -6.73 -21.67 9.64
C TYR A 107 -7.01 -20.42 8.80
N LEU A 108 -8.11 -20.45 8.06
CA LEU A 108 -8.66 -19.30 7.36
C LEU A 108 -9.98 -18.90 8.02
N GLN A 109 -10.19 -17.61 8.19
CA GLN A 109 -11.46 -17.08 8.66
C GLN A 109 -12.47 -17.09 7.51
N LYS A 110 -13.75 -16.94 7.85
CA LYS A 110 -14.82 -16.91 6.85
C LYS A 110 -14.59 -15.90 5.73
N ASN A 111 -14.14 -14.68 6.05
CA ASN A 111 -13.82 -13.66 5.06
C ASN A 111 -12.75 -14.13 4.07
N ASP A 112 -11.73 -14.85 4.53
CA ASP A 112 -10.69 -15.41 3.68
C ASP A 112 -11.26 -16.48 2.74
N VAL A 113 -12.11 -17.36 3.26
CA VAL A 113 -12.81 -18.39 2.48
C VAL A 113 -13.72 -17.76 1.42
N MET A 114 -14.37 -16.64 1.73
CA MET A 114 -15.18 -15.90 0.75
C MET A 114 -14.30 -15.25 -0.34
N ILE A 115 -13.09 -14.77 -0.01
CA ILE A 115 -12.13 -14.30 -1.03
C ILE A 115 -11.74 -15.46 -1.95
N LEU A 116 -11.47 -16.65 -1.39
CA LEU A 116 -11.16 -17.85 -2.18
C LEU A 116 -12.31 -18.27 -3.11
N ASP A 117 -13.56 -18.21 -2.65
CA ASP A 117 -14.74 -18.47 -3.50
C ASP A 117 -14.87 -17.43 -4.62
N LEU A 118 -14.69 -16.13 -4.31
CA LEU A 118 -14.64 -15.08 -5.32
C LEU A 118 -13.59 -15.40 -6.39
N LEU A 119 -12.37 -15.78 -5.97
CA LEU A 119 -11.27 -16.12 -6.88
C LEU A 119 -11.61 -17.35 -7.74
N ALA A 120 -12.22 -18.39 -7.16
CA ALA A 120 -12.61 -19.61 -7.85
C ALA A 120 -13.68 -19.38 -8.93
N GLN A 121 -14.60 -18.44 -8.70
CA GLN A 121 -15.77 -18.26 -9.58
C GLN A 121 -15.60 -17.11 -10.59
N ASN A 122 -14.70 -16.15 -10.32
CA ASN A 122 -14.55 -14.98 -11.16
C ASN A 122 -14.03 -15.28 -12.58
N ASN A 123 -13.21 -16.33 -12.76
CA ASN A 123 -12.63 -16.73 -14.06
C ASN A 123 -12.04 -15.55 -14.87
N TRP A 124 -11.37 -14.62 -14.19
CA TRP A 124 -10.82 -13.39 -14.78
C TRP A 124 -11.83 -12.46 -15.47
N LYS A 125 -13.15 -12.67 -15.31
CA LYS A 125 -14.18 -11.84 -15.95
C LYS A 125 -14.26 -10.43 -15.37
N ARG A 126 -14.08 -10.30 -14.05
CA ARG A 126 -14.06 -9.00 -13.35
C ARG A 126 -12.68 -8.75 -12.74
N PRO A 127 -12.18 -7.51 -12.75
CA PRO A 127 -10.99 -7.15 -11.99
C PRO A 127 -11.21 -7.40 -10.49
N ILE A 128 -10.21 -7.98 -9.81
CA ILE A 128 -10.22 -8.16 -8.36
C ILE A 128 -9.22 -7.20 -7.75
N TYR A 129 -9.69 -6.38 -6.81
CA TYR A 129 -8.88 -5.39 -6.11
C TYR A 129 -8.91 -5.63 -4.61
N PHE A 130 -7.77 -5.38 -3.97
CA PHE A 130 -7.62 -5.29 -2.53
C PHE A 130 -7.37 -3.83 -2.14
N ALA A 131 -7.93 -3.39 -1.01
CA ALA A 131 -7.67 -2.05 -0.50
C ALA A 131 -6.19 -1.93 -0.13
N ALA A 132 -5.49 -0.90 -0.63
CA ALA A 132 -4.06 -0.74 -0.38
C ALA A 132 -3.72 -0.35 1.07
N THR A 133 -4.74 -0.03 1.87
CA THR A 133 -4.65 0.29 3.30
C THR A 133 -4.95 -0.92 4.20
N ALA A 134 -5.29 -2.07 3.62
CA ALA A 134 -5.50 -3.29 4.39
C ALA A 134 -4.15 -3.87 4.88
N PRO A 135 -4.11 -4.54 6.04
CA PRO A 135 -2.93 -5.26 6.49
C PRO A 135 -2.50 -6.34 5.47
N ALA A 136 -1.19 -6.60 5.38
CA ALA A 136 -0.63 -7.56 4.42
C ALA A 136 -1.25 -8.97 4.52
N ASP A 137 -1.61 -9.41 5.73
CA ASP A 137 -2.25 -10.71 5.97
C ASP A 137 -3.63 -10.84 5.29
N SER A 138 -4.33 -9.73 5.03
CA SER A 138 -5.62 -9.72 4.32
C SER A 138 -5.49 -10.08 2.83
N TYR A 139 -4.27 -10.14 2.29
CA TYR A 139 -4.03 -10.49 0.90
C TYR A 139 -3.83 -12.00 0.68
N LEU A 140 -3.95 -12.83 1.72
CA LEU A 140 -3.78 -14.29 1.64
C LEU A 140 -2.44 -14.72 1.01
N ASN A 141 -1.38 -13.94 1.21
CA ASN A 141 -0.06 -14.12 0.59
C ASN A 141 -0.05 -14.00 -0.96
N LEU A 142 -1.03 -13.30 -1.54
CA LEU A 142 -1.08 -12.98 -2.97
C LEU A 142 -0.27 -11.73 -3.36
N ALA A 143 0.37 -11.05 -2.40
CA ALA A 143 1.15 -9.83 -2.63
C ALA A 143 2.12 -9.89 -3.84
N PRO A 144 2.83 -11.02 -4.12
CA PRO A 144 3.70 -11.13 -5.30
C PRO A 144 3.00 -10.99 -6.66
N TYR A 145 1.66 -11.07 -6.69
CA TYR A 145 0.82 -10.96 -7.90
C TYR A 145 -0.07 -9.71 -7.87
N LEU A 146 0.14 -8.83 -6.90
CA LEU A 146 -0.57 -7.57 -6.78
C LEU A 146 0.19 -6.46 -7.52
N GLN A 147 -0.57 -5.54 -8.14
CA GLN A 147 -0.04 -4.29 -8.68
C GLN A 147 -0.83 -3.09 -8.21
N LEU A 148 -0.15 -2.00 -7.89
CA LEU A 148 -0.76 -0.73 -7.50
C LEU A 148 -1.32 0.01 -8.73
N GLU A 149 -2.61 0.33 -8.70
CA GLU A 149 -3.30 1.09 -9.76
C GLU A 149 -3.90 2.41 -9.25
N GLY A 150 -3.43 2.90 -8.10
CA GLY A 150 -3.92 4.12 -7.45
C GLY A 150 -4.06 3.92 -5.96
N PHE A 151 -5.29 3.76 -5.47
CA PHE A 151 -5.59 3.51 -4.06
C PHE A 151 -5.91 2.05 -3.73
N ALA A 152 -5.77 1.16 -4.72
CA ALA A 152 -6.05 -0.25 -4.59
C ALA A 152 -5.01 -1.09 -5.34
N TYR A 153 -4.83 -2.31 -4.84
CA TYR A 153 -3.97 -3.32 -5.44
C TYR A 153 -4.81 -4.26 -6.31
N ARG A 154 -4.54 -4.31 -7.61
CA ARG A 154 -5.19 -5.26 -8.52
C ARG A 154 -4.45 -6.59 -8.51
N LEU A 155 -5.17 -7.69 -8.43
CA LEU A 155 -4.63 -9.02 -8.70
C LEU A 155 -4.43 -9.23 -10.20
N VAL A 156 -3.21 -9.56 -10.59
CA VAL A 156 -2.83 -9.86 -11.99
C VAL A 156 -1.97 -11.12 -12.05
N PRO A 157 -2.03 -11.93 -13.12
CA PRO A 157 -1.20 -13.13 -13.26
C PRO A 157 0.22 -12.81 -13.74
N VAL A 158 0.84 -11.81 -13.14
CA VAL A 158 2.21 -11.39 -13.40
C VAL A 158 2.93 -11.35 -12.06
N LYS A 159 3.89 -12.25 -11.86
CA LYS A 159 4.69 -12.26 -10.64
C LYS A 159 5.67 -11.09 -10.66
N GLN A 160 5.77 -10.39 -9.53
CA GLN A 160 6.77 -9.34 -9.31
C GLN A 160 8.18 -9.88 -9.51
N ASN A 161 9.02 -9.09 -10.17
CA ASN A 161 10.45 -9.36 -10.25
C ASN A 161 11.18 -8.82 -9.00
N GLU A 162 12.48 -9.09 -8.88
CA GLU A 162 13.28 -8.68 -7.73
C GLU A 162 13.25 -7.16 -7.49
N GLN A 163 13.37 -6.35 -8.54
CA GLN A 163 13.32 -4.88 -8.43
C GLN A 163 11.93 -4.40 -7.98
N GLU A 164 10.88 -4.93 -8.59
CA GLU A 164 9.48 -4.62 -8.25
C GLU A 164 9.09 -5.11 -6.86
N SER A 165 9.81 -6.08 -6.28
CA SER A 165 9.57 -6.57 -4.92
C SER A 165 10.22 -5.72 -3.83
N GLN A 166 11.19 -4.87 -4.19
CA GLN A 166 11.80 -3.90 -3.27
C GLN A 166 10.86 -2.74 -2.96
N GLN A 167 9.98 -2.41 -3.91
CA GLN A 167 8.82 -1.56 -3.67
C GLN A 167 7.70 -2.52 -3.24
N GLU A 168 7.03 -2.31 -2.10
CA GLU A 168 6.08 -3.29 -1.50
C GLU A 168 5.15 -4.01 -2.51
N THR A 169 4.79 -3.34 -3.60
CA THR A 169 4.20 -3.96 -4.79
C THR A 169 4.64 -3.29 -6.09
N ARG A 170 4.51 -4.01 -7.21
CA ARG A 170 4.65 -3.46 -8.57
C ARG A 170 3.68 -2.30 -8.80
N VAL A 171 4.15 -1.22 -9.43
CA VAL A 171 3.28 -0.10 -9.85
C VAL A 171 2.88 -0.25 -11.32
N ALA A 172 1.58 -0.20 -11.62
CA ALA A 172 1.09 -0.15 -12.99
C ALA A 172 1.08 1.30 -13.50
N THR A 173 2.26 1.84 -13.82
CA THR A 173 2.51 3.28 -14.05
C THR A 173 1.54 3.93 -15.02
N ASP A 174 1.27 3.34 -16.18
CA ASP A 174 0.35 3.94 -17.17
C ASP A 174 -1.10 4.01 -16.66
N ILE A 175 -1.61 2.95 -16.01
CA ILE A 175 -2.96 2.90 -15.45
C ILE A 175 -3.08 3.87 -14.27
N MET A 176 -2.11 3.82 -13.35
CA MET A 176 -2.11 4.66 -12.16
C MET A 176 -1.97 6.14 -12.53
N TYR A 177 -1.16 6.47 -13.54
CA TYR A 177 -1.04 7.84 -14.06
C TYR A 177 -2.36 8.34 -14.63
N ASP A 178 -3.02 7.57 -15.49
CA ASP A 178 -4.31 7.97 -16.05
C ASP A 178 -5.39 8.12 -14.96
N ASN A 179 -5.43 7.18 -14.00
CA ASN A 179 -6.35 7.27 -12.89
C ASN A 179 -6.10 8.54 -12.04
N TYR A 180 -4.86 8.82 -11.68
CA TYR A 180 -4.47 9.96 -10.85
C TYR A 180 -4.70 11.29 -11.57
N MET A 181 -4.36 11.39 -12.85
CA MET A 181 -4.45 12.65 -13.59
C MET A 181 -5.88 12.95 -14.06
N ASN A 182 -6.64 11.92 -14.46
CA ASN A 182 -7.85 12.12 -15.26
C ASN A 182 -9.13 11.58 -14.61
N LYS A 183 -9.07 10.63 -13.66
CA LYS A 183 -10.27 9.93 -13.16
C LYS A 183 -10.58 10.15 -11.70
N PHE A 184 -9.56 10.32 -10.85
CA PHE A 184 -9.78 10.47 -9.43
C PHE A 184 -10.48 11.79 -9.10
N VAL A 185 -11.37 11.70 -8.12
CA VAL A 185 -12.07 12.82 -7.51
C VAL A 185 -11.56 12.99 -6.08
N TRP A 186 -11.27 14.23 -5.70
CA TRP A 186 -10.48 14.52 -4.49
C TRP A 186 -11.33 14.95 -3.31
N GLY A 187 -12.65 14.75 -3.37
CA GLY A 187 -13.54 15.05 -2.23
C GLY A 187 -13.52 16.52 -1.80
N ASN A 188 -13.23 17.45 -2.73
CA ASN A 188 -13.08 18.89 -2.49
C ASN A 188 -11.85 19.30 -1.65
N MET A 189 -10.85 18.43 -1.44
CA MET A 189 -9.60 18.81 -0.75
C MET A 189 -8.92 20.02 -1.38
N GLU A 190 -9.08 20.21 -2.69
CA GLU A 190 -8.55 21.32 -3.48
C GLU A 190 -9.33 22.64 -3.34
N LYS A 191 -10.58 22.60 -2.82
CA LYS A 191 -11.44 23.79 -2.76
C LYS A 191 -11.15 24.61 -1.52
N LYS A 192 -10.68 25.85 -1.72
CA LYS A 192 -10.40 26.81 -0.64
C LYS A 192 -11.53 26.89 0.40
N GLY A 193 -11.17 26.83 1.68
CA GLY A 193 -12.11 26.95 2.79
C GLY A 193 -12.90 25.68 3.11
N THR A 194 -12.56 24.55 2.48
CA THR A 194 -13.16 23.25 2.83
C THR A 194 -12.61 22.77 4.16
N TYR A 195 -13.50 22.52 5.12
CA TYR A 195 -13.14 21.86 6.36
C TYR A 195 -12.90 20.36 6.11
N LEU A 196 -11.70 19.89 6.45
CA LEU A 196 -11.35 18.47 6.45
C LEU A 196 -11.27 17.99 7.90
N ASP A 197 -12.03 16.95 8.21
CA ASP A 197 -11.95 16.33 9.53
C ASP A 197 -10.64 15.53 9.69
N ASN A 198 -10.42 15.03 10.89
CA ASN A 198 -9.22 14.26 11.19
C ASN A 198 -9.07 12.99 10.31
N VAL A 199 -10.17 12.35 9.89
CA VAL A 199 -10.11 11.15 9.05
C VAL A 199 -9.62 11.52 7.65
N PHE A 200 -10.15 12.59 7.06
CA PHE A 200 -9.70 13.08 5.76
C PHE A 200 -8.23 13.50 5.80
N LEU A 201 -7.80 14.20 6.85
CA LEU A 201 -6.40 14.61 7.01
C LEU A 201 -5.45 13.43 7.20
N THR A 202 -5.78 12.51 8.10
CA THR A 202 -4.88 11.39 8.46
C THR A 202 -4.99 10.17 7.53
N SER A 203 -6.01 10.10 6.69
CA SER A 203 -6.18 9.00 5.73
C SER A 203 -6.12 9.50 4.29
N CYS A 204 -7.05 10.35 3.86
CA CYS A 204 -7.19 10.72 2.45
C CYS A 204 -6.00 11.55 1.94
N VAL A 205 -5.58 12.58 2.69
CA VAL A 205 -4.45 13.44 2.31
C VAL A 205 -3.15 12.64 2.30
N ILE A 206 -2.87 11.91 3.39
CA ILE A 206 -1.67 11.08 3.53
C ILE A 206 -1.58 10.06 2.40
N ASN A 207 -2.65 9.31 2.13
CA ASN A 207 -2.64 8.34 1.04
C ASN A 207 -2.47 9.04 -0.32
N THR A 208 -3.13 10.17 -0.56
CA THR A 208 -3.01 10.89 -1.84
C THR A 208 -1.56 11.31 -2.12
N ARG A 209 -0.87 11.83 -1.10
CA ARG A 209 0.55 12.21 -1.18
C ARG A 209 1.46 11.00 -1.35
N GLN A 210 1.26 9.94 -0.56
CA GLN A 210 2.05 8.70 -0.69
C GLN A 210 1.92 8.08 -2.10
N ARG A 211 0.70 7.99 -2.64
CA ARG A 211 0.48 7.42 -3.98
C ARG A 211 1.11 8.27 -5.09
N ALA A 212 1.10 9.60 -4.97
CA ALA A 212 1.83 10.46 -5.89
C ALA A 212 3.34 10.25 -5.81
N GLY A 213 3.90 10.18 -4.59
CA GLY A 213 5.33 9.96 -4.38
C GLY A 213 5.79 8.62 -4.95
N THR A 214 5.06 7.53 -4.67
CA THR A 214 5.34 6.21 -5.25
C THR A 214 5.28 6.23 -6.77
N LEU A 215 4.20 6.77 -7.36
CA LEU A 215 4.07 6.84 -8.81
C LEU A 215 5.20 7.66 -9.46
N ALA A 216 5.53 8.81 -8.87
CA ALA A 216 6.59 9.67 -9.38
C ALA A 216 7.97 9.00 -9.31
N SER A 217 8.29 8.29 -8.23
CA SER A 217 9.56 7.55 -8.09
C SER A 217 9.72 6.53 -9.22
N VAL A 218 8.71 5.71 -9.47
CA VAL A 218 8.76 4.70 -10.55
C VAL A 218 8.83 5.35 -11.92
N LEU A 219 8.09 6.44 -12.14
CA LEU A 219 8.19 7.20 -13.39
C LEU A 219 9.60 7.77 -13.61
N VAL A 220 10.31 8.19 -12.56
CA VAL A 220 11.70 8.64 -12.66
C VAL A 220 12.63 7.47 -13.00
N GLU A 221 12.46 6.31 -12.36
CA GLU A 221 13.20 5.09 -12.66
C GLU A 221 13.00 4.64 -14.12
N GLU A 222 11.78 4.78 -14.65
CA GLU A 222 11.45 4.55 -16.06
C GLU A 222 11.97 5.65 -17.01
N GLY A 223 12.64 6.69 -16.50
CA GLY A 223 13.13 7.83 -17.29
C GLY A 223 12.04 8.84 -17.71
N LYS A 224 10.79 8.66 -17.27
CA LYS A 224 9.62 9.50 -17.59
C LYS A 224 9.52 10.70 -16.64
N LYS A 225 10.61 11.47 -16.48
CA LYS A 225 10.72 12.58 -15.53
C LYS A 225 9.64 13.66 -15.69
N ASP A 226 9.28 14.03 -16.91
CA ASP A 226 8.21 15.01 -17.17
C ASP A 226 6.85 14.56 -16.63
N LYS A 227 6.55 13.25 -16.73
CA LYS A 227 5.31 12.70 -16.16
C LYS A 227 5.37 12.69 -14.64
N ALA A 228 6.52 12.34 -14.04
CA ALA A 228 6.70 12.40 -12.59
C ALA A 228 6.43 13.81 -12.06
N ILE A 229 7.00 14.85 -12.68
CA ILE A 229 6.78 16.25 -12.29
C ILE A 229 5.29 16.61 -12.35
N LYS A 230 4.57 16.22 -13.41
CA LYS A 230 3.12 16.46 -13.54
C LYS A 230 2.29 15.80 -12.43
N VAL A 231 2.65 14.59 -12.01
CA VAL A 231 1.98 13.89 -10.90
C VAL A 231 2.21 14.64 -9.59
N LEU A 232 3.46 15.04 -9.32
CA LEU A 232 3.81 15.77 -8.11
C LEU A 232 3.13 17.14 -8.07
N ASP A 233 3.07 17.85 -9.20
CA ASP A 233 2.37 19.14 -9.33
C ASP A 233 0.88 18.96 -9.02
N ARG A 234 0.25 17.94 -9.64
CA ARG A 234 -1.16 17.61 -9.42
C ARG A 234 -1.42 17.27 -7.95
N CYS A 235 -0.52 16.55 -7.30
CA CYS A 235 -0.63 16.21 -5.88
C CYS A 235 -0.68 17.48 -5.00
N LEU A 236 0.19 18.46 -5.26
CA LEU A 236 0.21 19.70 -4.48
C LEU A 236 -1.01 20.59 -4.79
N GLU A 237 -1.51 20.57 -6.02
CA GLU A 237 -2.75 21.25 -6.41
C GLU A 237 -3.97 20.70 -5.66
N VAL A 238 -4.07 19.37 -5.54
CA VAL A 238 -5.23 18.70 -4.93
C VAL A 238 -5.11 18.52 -3.42
N THR A 239 -3.92 18.77 -2.85
CA THR A 239 -3.68 18.79 -1.40
C THR A 239 -3.06 20.12 -0.95
N PRO A 240 -3.71 21.27 -1.22
CA PRO A 240 -3.15 22.59 -0.95
C PRO A 240 -2.98 22.80 0.56
N PHE A 241 -1.88 23.46 0.97
CA PHE A 241 -1.53 23.60 2.39
C PHE A 241 -2.53 24.37 3.24
N GLU A 242 -3.38 25.20 2.62
CA GLU A 242 -4.48 25.89 3.30
C GLU A 242 -5.51 24.91 3.88
N ASN A 243 -5.79 23.82 3.17
CA ASN A 243 -6.76 22.80 3.60
C ASN A 243 -6.07 21.55 4.17
N CYS A 244 -4.90 21.20 3.63
CA CYS A 244 -4.16 19.97 3.88
C CYS A 244 -2.80 20.31 4.50
N PRO A 245 -2.68 20.37 5.85
CA PRO A 245 -1.48 20.81 6.53
C PRO A 245 -0.22 20.07 6.09
N VAL A 246 0.93 20.71 6.30
CA VAL A 246 2.24 20.13 6.01
C VAL A 246 2.49 18.93 6.93
N ASP A 247 2.82 17.79 6.35
CA ASP A 247 3.11 16.53 7.06
C ASP A 247 4.30 15.79 6.45
N ALA A 248 4.73 14.70 7.11
CA ALA A 248 5.91 13.93 6.76
C ALA A 248 5.87 13.33 5.35
N THR A 249 4.70 13.07 4.78
CA THR A 249 4.58 12.50 3.43
C THR A 249 5.16 13.40 2.35
N LEU A 250 5.19 14.73 2.56
CA LEU A 250 5.78 15.69 1.63
C LEU A 250 7.29 15.51 1.46
N TYR A 251 7.96 14.83 2.38
CA TYR A 251 9.36 14.42 2.23
C TYR A 251 9.56 13.57 0.96
N SER A 252 8.69 12.58 0.72
CA SER A 252 8.76 11.70 -0.45
C SER A 252 8.51 12.47 -1.75
N ILE A 253 7.57 13.43 -1.73
CA ILE A 253 7.28 14.33 -2.84
C ILE A 253 8.50 15.21 -3.16
N THR A 254 9.14 15.75 -2.13
CA THR A 254 10.37 16.57 -2.24
C THR A 254 11.50 15.78 -2.89
N LEU A 255 11.75 14.55 -2.43
CA LEU A 255 12.76 13.67 -3.02
C LEU A 255 12.46 13.40 -4.50
N ALA A 256 11.21 13.06 -4.81
CA ALA A 256 10.81 12.73 -6.18
C ALA A 256 10.99 13.92 -7.13
N TYR A 257 10.75 15.16 -6.70
CA TYR A 257 11.07 16.35 -7.50
C TYR A 257 12.57 16.46 -7.80
N TYR A 258 13.42 16.26 -6.79
CA TYR A 258 14.88 16.27 -6.99
C TYR A 258 15.33 15.17 -7.96
N GLN A 259 14.84 13.95 -7.79
CA GLN A 259 15.17 12.82 -8.67
C GLN A 259 14.69 13.06 -10.11
N ALA A 260 13.55 13.73 -10.27
CA ALA A 260 13.03 14.17 -11.57
C ALA A 260 13.79 15.37 -12.17
N GLY A 261 14.71 15.99 -11.42
CA GLY A 261 15.51 17.14 -11.86
C GLY A 261 14.82 18.50 -11.72
N ALA A 262 13.66 18.57 -11.06
CA ALA A 262 12.92 19.80 -10.81
C ALA A 262 13.40 20.48 -9.51
N ASN A 263 14.69 20.82 -9.47
CA ASN A 263 15.37 21.31 -8.25
C ASN A 263 14.70 22.55 -7.65
N ASP A 264 14.22 23.50 -8.46
CA ASP A 264 13.57 24.72 -7.94
C ASP A 264 12.28 24.40 -7.17
N LYS A 265 11.48 23.46 -7.67
CA LYS A 265 10.25 23.00 -7.01
C LYS A 265 10.58 22.22 -5.74
N ALA A 266 11.60 21.36 -5.81
CA ALA A 266 12.08 20.60 -4.66
C ALA A 266 12.59 21.53 -3.55
N ASN A 267 13.39 22.54 -3.90
CA ASN A 267 13.92 23.57 -3.00
C ASN A 267 12.79 24.36 -2.33
N ALA A 268 11.76 24.74 -3.10
CA ALA A 268 10.61 25.47 -2.57
C ALA A 268 9.84 24.62 -1.55
N LEU A 269 9.51 23.37 -1.90
CA LEU A 269 8.79 22.46 -1.03
C LEU A 269 9.61 22.09 0.22
N SER A 270 10.92 21.85 0.06
CA SER A 270 11.80 21.53 1.18
C SER A 270 11.87 22.69 2.19
N LYS A 271 11.85 23.95 1.74
CA LYS A 271 11.85 25.12 2.64
C LYS A 271 10.58 25.15 3.48
N THR A 272 9.42 24.96 2.85
CA THR A 272 8.13 24.86 3.56
C THR A 272 8.15 23.73 4.58
N LEU A 273 8.66 22.55 4.21
CA LEU A 273 8.73 21.40 5.12
C LEU A 273 9.70 21.64 6.29
N PHE A 274 10.89 22.19 6.01
CA PHE A 274 11.90 22.50 7.02
C PHE A 274 11.39 23.55 8.01
N GLU A 275 10.77 24.62 7.52
CA GLU A 275 10.16 25.67 8.35
C GLU A 275 9.05 25.12 9.24
N ASN A 276 8.18 24.26 8.70
CA ASN A 276 7.10 23.63 9.48
C ASN A 276 7.66 22.80 10.64
N TYR A 277 8.66 21.96 10.39
CA TYR A 277 9.25 21.12 11.44
C TYR A 277 10.13 21.90 12.43
N GLU A 278 10.82 22.96 11.99
CA GLU A 278 11.45 23.92 12.91
C GLU A 278 10.40 24.55 13.84
N ASN A 279 9.27 25.01 13.29
CA ASN A 279 8.21 25.61 14.07
C ASN A 279 7.53 24.61 15.01
N ASN A 280 7.39 23.34 14.61
CA ASN A 280 6.89 22.28 15.48
C ASN A 280 7.78 22.08 16.71
N ILE A 281 9.11 22.05 16.52
CA ILE A 281 10.06 21.97 17.63
C ILE A 281 9.89 23.19 18.55
N ARG A 282 9.89 24.40 18.00
CA ARG A 282 9.71 25.64 18.78
C ARG A 282 8.39 25.65 19.55
N TYR A 283 7.31 25.20 18.92
CA TYR A 283 6.01 25.09 19.55
C TYR A 283 6.02 24.08 20.70
N ILE A 284 6.55 22.87 20.49
CA ILE A 284 6.66 21.85 21.54
C ILE A 284 7.44 22.40 22.73
N TYR A 285 8.56 23.10 22.51
CA TYR A 285 9.37 23.69 23.57
C TYR A 285 8.77 24.95 24.21
N SER A 286 7.77 25.56 23.58
CA SER A 286 6.97 26.61 24.21
C SER A 286 5.96 26.06 25.23
N LEU A 287 5.72 24.74 25.21
CA LEU A 287 4.84 24.08 26.17
C LEU A 287 5.55 23.87 27.52
N GLY A 288 4.77 23.69 28.58
CA GLY A 288 5.30 23.32 29.90
C GLY A 288 6.05 21.99 29.86
N ARG A 289 7.08 21.84 30.73
CA ARG A 289 7.96 20.65 30.76
C ARG A 289 7.23 19.31 30.76
N GLU A 290 6.11 19.21 31.48
CA GLU A 290 5.30 17.99 31.54
C GLU A 290 4.69 17.62 30.18
N LYS A 291 4.30 18.61 29.37
CA LYS A 291 3.75 18.37 28.03
C LYS A 291 4.83 17.99 27.04
N ILE A 292 6.02 18.58 27.11
CA ILE A 292 7.15 18.24 26.21
C ILE A 292 7.42 16.74 26.20
N ALA A 293 7.38 16.09 27.37
CA ALA A 293 7.63 14.65 27.49
C ALA A 293 6.64 13.79 26.67
N SER A 294 5.41 14.27 26.43
CA SER A 294 4.41 13.56 25.63
C SER A 294 4.66 13.62 24.12
N TYR A 295 5.50 14.55 23.64
CA TYR A 295 5.80 14.75 22.20
C TYR A 295 7.13 14.12 21.76
N GLY A 296 7.65 13.14 22.50
CA GLY A 296 8.95 12.53 22.18
C GLY A 296 9.02 11.91 20.78
N SER A 297 7.90 11.36 20.27
CA SER A 297 7.83 10.82 18.91
C SER A 297 7.85 11.92 17.85
N ASP A 298 7.07 12.99 18.05
CA ASP A 298 7.00 14.14 17.14
C ASP A 298 8.34 14.87 17.04
N MET A 299 9.04 15.01 18.17
CA MET A 299 10.39 15.58 18.22
C MET A 299 11.39 14.77 17.40
N LYS A 300 11.38 13.44 17.55
CA LYS A 300 12.25 12.54 16.76
C LYS A 300 11.92 12.62 15.27
N GLN A 301 10.64 12.65 14.91
CA GLN A 301 10.22 12.81 13.51
C GLN A 301 10.67 14.16 12.96
N ALA A 302 10.48 15.25 13.69
CA ALA A 302 10.87 16.59 13.27
C ALA A 302 12.38 16.69 13.00
N GLN A 303 13.21 16.23 13.94
CA GLN A 303 14.66 16.18 13.75
C GLN A 303 15.04 15.31 12.55
N GLY A 304 14.45 14.11 12.44
CA GLY A 304 14.72 13.20 11.34
C GLY A 304 14.38 13.80 9.97
N ILE A 305 13.23 14.47 9.83
CA ILE A 305 12.86 15.11 8.57
C ILE A 305 13.79 16.28 8.25
N MET A 306 14.12 17.14 9.22
CA MET A 306 15.04 18.27 9.01
C MET A 306 16.44 17.80 8.56
N GLU A 307 16.95 16.74 9.19
CA GLU A 307 18.23 16.12 8.81
C GLU A 307 18.19 15.53 7.39
N GLN A 308 17.10 14.85 7.04
CA GLN A 308 16.95 14.29 5.70
C GLN A 308 16.82 15.38 4.62
N LEU A 309 16.15 16.49 4.91
CA LEU A 309 16.10 17.65 3.99
C LEU A 309 17.48 18.29 3.79
N LEU A 310 18.28 18.38 4.85
CA LEU A 310 19.69 18.78 4.74
C LEU A 310 20.51 17.78 3.91
N SER A 311 20.29 16.47 4.11
CA SER A 311 20.91 15.41 3.31
C SER A 311 20.55 15.54 1.83
N PHE A 312 19.29 15.80 1.50
CA PHE A 312 18.83 16.03 0.13
C PHE A 312 19.51 17.23 -0.49
N ALA A 313 19.52 18.37 0.21
CA ALA A 313 20.17 19.57 -0.29
C ALA A 313 21.66 19.30 -0.63
N ASN A 314 22.38 18.56 0.22
CA ASN A 314 23.76 18.15 -0.06
C ASN A 314 23.87 17.18 -1.25
N PHE A 315 23.07 16.11 -1.26
CA PHE A 315 23.13 15.06 -2.29
C PHE A 315 22.83 15.61 -3.69
N PHE A 316 21.85 16.52 -3.79
CA PHE A 316 21.46 17.17 -5.03
C PHE A 316 22.19 18.50 -5.29
N LYS A 317 23.27 18.78 -4.55
CA LYS A 317 24.18 19.93 -4.77
C LYS A 317 23.50 21.30 -4.68
N GLN A 318 22.56 21.45 -3.76
CA GLN A 318 21.88 22.71 -3.42
C GLN A 318 22.64 23.44 -2.31
N ASP A 319 23.91 23.79 -2.56
CA ASP A 319 24.88 24.18 -1.54
C ASP A 319 24.43 25.36 -0.65
N ALA A 320 23.80 26.37 -1.25
CA ALA A 320 23.29 27.53 -0.50
C ALA A 320 22.18 27.12 0.48
N LEU A 321 21.28 26.23 0.03
CA LEU A 321 20.18 25.72 0.85
C LEU A 321 20.69 24.77 1.94
N ALA A 322 21.68 23.93 1.63
CA ALA A 322 22.31 23.04 2.60
C ALA A 322 22.95 23.84 3.74
N LYS A 323 23.71 24.90 3.42
CA LYS A 323 24.30 25.79 4.43
C LYS A 323 23.25 26.48 5.29
N GLU A 324 22.15 26.93 4.67
CA GLU A 324 21.02 27.53 5.39
C GLU A 324 20.39 26.55 6.40
N TYR A 325 20.06 25.34 5.95
CA TYR A 325 19.47 24.29 6.78
C TYR A 325 20.41 23.86 7.90
N GLU A 326 21.70 23.68 7.62
CA GLU A 326 22.70 23.32 8.62
C GLU A 326 22.79 24.38 9.72
N ALA A 327 22.90 25.66 9.34
CA ALA A 327 22.97 26.76 10.30
C ALA A 327 21.70 26.85 11.19
N ARG A 328 20.51 26.73 10.58
CA ARG A 328 19.23 26.76 11.31
C ARG A 328 19.07 25.54 12.23
N TYR A 329 19.44 24.35 11.76
CA TYR A 329 19.34 23.13 12.55
C TYR A 329 20.28 23.15 13.75
N ILE A 330 21.55 23.53 13.56
CA ILE A 330 22.52 23.68 14.65
C ILE A 330 22.00 24.66 15.71
N LYS A 331 21.44 25.80 15.28
CA LYS A 331 20.87 26.80 16.18
C LYS A 331 19.75 26.21 17.05
N ILE A 332 18.79 25.49 16.45
CA ILE A 332 17.69 24.85 17.21
C ILE A 332 18.23 23.80 18.19
N VAL A 333 19.15 22.96 17.75
CA VAL A 333 19.73 21.89 18.58
C VAL A 333 20.40 22.50 19.81
N GLN A 334 21.15 23.59 19.65
CA GLN A 334 21.78 24.33 20.74
C GLN A 334 20.75 25.04 21.64
N GLU A 335 19.77 25.70 21.04
CA GLU A 335 18.73 26.47 21.75
C GLU A 335 17.93 25.61 22.72
N TYR A 336 17.62 24.36 22.34
CA TYR A 336 16.77 23.46 23.12
C TYR A 336 17.49 22.24 23.70
N ASN A 337 18.83 22.20 23.59
CA ASN A 337 19.66 21.08 24.02
C ASN A 337 19.14 19.72 23.49
N LEU A 338 18.80 19.70 22.20
CA LEU A 338 18.28 18.50 21.55
C LEU A 338 19.38 17.43 21.45
N PRO A 339 19.01 16.13 21.46
CA PRO A 339 19.96 15.08 21.12
C PRO A 339 20.57 15.37 19.75
N THR A 340 21.89 15.48 19.69
CA THR A 340 22.60 15.49 18.41
C THR A 340 22.52 14.09 17.83
N PRO A 341 22.28 13.95 16.51
CA PRO A 341 22.33 12.65 15.87
C PRO A 341 23.69 12.03 16.17
N GLN A 342 23.70 10.79 16.68
CA GLN A 342 24.93 10.00 16.68
C GLN A 342 25.39 9.95 15.23
N ARG A 343 26.49 10.64 14.90
CA ARG A 343 27.18 10.42 13.63
C ARG A 343 27.51 8.94 13.61
N GLY A 344 26.69 8.17 12.90
CA GLY A 344 26.93 6.75 12.70
C GLY A 344 28.37 6.60 12.25
N ALA A 345 29.12 5.75 12.93
CA ALA A 345 30.38 5.28 12.43
C ALA A 345 30.17 4.91 10.95
N ARG A 346 30.89 5.61 10.06
CA ARG A 346 31.08 5.11 8.70
C ARG A 346 31.73 3.74 8.87
N GLN A 347 30.97 2.68 8.66
CA GLN A 347 31.46 1.34 8.37
C GLN A 347 31.18 1.06 6.91
#